data_AF-A0A847I5S2-F1
#
_entry.id   AF-A0A847I5S2-F1
#
_cell.length_a   1.000
_cell.length_b   1.000
_cell.length_c   1.000
_cell.angle_alpha   90.00
_cell.angle_beta   90.00
_cell.angle_gamma   90.00
#
_symmetry.space_group_name_H-M   'P 1'
#
loop_
_entity.id
_entity.type
_entity.pdbx_description
1 polymer ?
#
loop_
_entity_poly.entity_id
_entity_poly.type
_entity_poly.pdbx_seq_one_letter_code
_entity_poly.pdbx_strand_id
1 'polypeptide(L)'
;FHQLAEELRRRSLVVLISDLLADTQDVLAGLEHICYSGHELVLLHVMDDDEWNFPFVENTLFEGLEEEQRLLADPQALRASYLEAVRDFCARVRAVCLKHRADYVPVNTRQPLDAVLSGYLSGRSVRAAHGRTGR
;
A
#
# COMPACT_ATOMS: atom_id res chain seq x y z
N PHE A 1 -1.73 4.09 -13.62
CA PHE A 1 -0.72 4.90 -12.90
C PHE A 1 0.15 5.78 -13.81
N HIS A 2 0.61 5.28 -14.97
CA HIS A 2 1.61 5.99 -15.81
C HIS A 2 1.19 7.41 -16.27
N GLN A 3 -0.04 7.59 -16.74
CA GLN A 3 -0.53 8.89 -17.26
C GLN A 3 -0.55 10.02 -16.22
N LEU A 4 -0.84 9.71 -14.94
CA LEU A 4 -1.00 10.73 -13.89
C LEU A 4 0.33 11.43 -13.55
N ALA A 5 1.44 10.71 -13.70
CA ALA A 5 2.77 11.22 -13.38
C ALA A 5 3.34 12.13 -14.49
N GLU A 6 2.85 12.01 -15.73
CA GLU A 6 3.25 12.91 -16.83
C GLU A 6 2.57 14.29 -16.74
N GLU A 7 1.40 14.39 -16.09
CA GLU A 7 0.67 15.65 -15.92
C GLU A 7 1.26 16.56 -14.82
N LEU A 8 2.05 16.00 -13.90
CA LEU A 8 2.59 16.72 -12.75
C LEU A 8 3.86 17.52 -13.09
N ARG A 9 3.67 18.71 -13.68
CA ARG A 9 4.75 19.57 -14.19
C ARG A 9 5.70 20.19 -13.14
N ARG A 10 5.40 20.09 -11.84
CA ARG A 10 6.21 20.68 -10.76
C ARG A 10 6.30 19.72 -9.59
N ARG A 11 7.44 19.71 -8.89
CA ARG A 11 7.64 18.94 -7.65
C ARG A 11 6.51 19.25 -6.66
N SER A 12 5.86 18.20 -6.18
CA SER A 12 4.69 18.26 -5.31
C SER A 12 4.72 17.11 -4.30
N LEU A 13 3.89 17.23 -3.27
CA LEU A 13 3.53 16.11 -2.41
C LEU A 13 2.41 15.32 -3.09
N VAL A 14 2.63 14.03 -3.30
CA VAL A 14 1.63 13.08 -3.79
C VAL A 14 1.21 12.20 -2.61
N VAL A 15 -0.08 12.23 -2.29
CA VAL A 15 -0.68 11.33 -1.31
C VAL A 15 -1.49 10.29 -2.07
N LEU A 16 -1.02 9.06 -2.10
CA LEU A 16 -1.69 7.93 -2.74
C LEU A 16 -2.42 7.11 -1.69
N ILE A 17 -3.72 6.87 -1.90
CA ILE A 17 -4.57 6.06 -1.03
C ILE A 17 -5.12 4.92 -1.89
N SER A 18 -4.68 3.69 -1.64
CA SER A 18 -5.04 2.54 -2.48
C SER A 18 -4.65 1.23 -1.77
N ASP A 19 -5.36 0.16 -2.08
CA ASP A 19 -5.05 -1.26 -1.81
C ASP A 19 -4.05 -1.87 -2.80
N LEU A 20 -3.71 -1.13 -3.86
CA LEU A 20 -2.77 -1.53 -4.90
C LEU A 20 -3.12 -2.85 -5.59
N LEU A 21 -4.42 -3.18 -5.70
CA LEU A 21 -4.92 -4.35 -6.41
C LEU A 21 -4.71 -4.19 -7.93
N ALA A 22 -3.53 -4.57 -8.39
CA ALA A 22 -3.16 -4.66 -9.80
C ALA A 22 -1.92 -5.58 -9.92
N ASP A 23 -1.45 -5.80 -11.15
CA ASP A 23 -0.20 -6.53 -11.35
C ASP A 23 0.95 -5.91 -10.53
N THR A 24 1.69 -6.77 -9.82
CA THR A 24 2.74 -6.32 -8.90
C THR A 24 3.82 -5.51 -9.62
N GLN A 25 4.22 -5.90 -10.84
CA GLN A 25 5.27 -5.18 -11.57
C GLN A 25 4.79 -3.79 -11.98
N ASP A 26 3.55 -3.69 -12.46
CA ASP A 26 2.94 -2.42 -12.86
C ASP A 26 2.78 -1.45 -11.68
N VAL A 27 2.38 -1.97 -10.51
CA VAL A 27 2.31 -1.19 -9.27
C VAL A 27 3.68 -0.64 -8.89
N LEU A 28 4.69 -1.52 -8.81
CA LEU A 28 6.04 -1.10 -8.40
C LEU A 28 6.63 -0.08 -9.38
N ALA A 29 6.48 -0.31 -10.69
CA ALA A 29 6.92 0.63 -11.73
C ALA A 29 6.19 1.98 -11.61
N GLY A 30 4.88 1.97 -11.32
CA GLY A 30 4.10 3.19 -11.10
C GLY A 30 4.58 4.00 -9.89
N LEU A 31 4.86 3.33 -8.76
CA LEU A 31 5.39 3.97 -7.55
C LEU A 31 6.78 4.56 -7.79
N GLU A 32 7.67 3.81 -8.45
CA GLU A 32 8.99 4.29 -8.83
C GLU A 32 8.90 5.52 -9.73
N HIS A 33 8.02 5.50 -10.73
CA HIS A 33 7.84 6.60 -11.66
C HIS A 33 7.43 7.91 -10.97
N ILE A 34 6.46 7.85 -10.04
CA ILE A 34 6.08 9.02 -9.22
C ILE A 34 7.28 9.58 -8.46
N CYS A 35 8.09 8.70 -7.87
CA CYS A 35 9.25 9.11 -7.09
C CYS A 35 10.39 9.68 -7.96
N TYR A 36 10.65 9.11 -9.14
CA TYR A 36 11.68 9.59 -10.06
C TYR A 36 11.38 10.98 -10.63
N SER A 37 10.10 11.33 -10.79
CA SER A 37 9.69 12.68 -11.18
C SER A 37 9.95 13.75 -10.10
N GLY A 38 10.52 13.37 -8.95
CA GLY A 38 10.95 14.29 -7.90
C GLY A 38 9.81 14.71 -6.96
N HIS A 39 8.70 13.98 -6.97
CA HIS A 39 7.61 14.15 -6.03
C HIS A 39 7.95 13.48 -4.69
N GLU A 40 7.50 14.09 -3.60
CA GLU A 40 7.45 13.41 -2.30
C GLU A 40 6.21 12.52 -2.29
N LEU A 41 6.37 11.21 -2.09
CA LEU A 41 5.27 10.27 -2.05
C LEU A 41 4.93 9.88 -0.61
N VAL A 42 3.64 9.87 -0.31
CA VAL A 42 3.05 9.27 0.88
C VAL A 42 2.03 8.25 0.40
N LEU A 43 2.27 6.97 0.69
CA LEU A 43 1.37 5.88 0.34
C LEU A 43 0.62 5.43 1.60
N LEU A 44 -0.69 5.67 1.63
CA LEU A 44 -1.63 5.06 2.54
C LEU A 44 -2.11 3.75 1.90
N HIS A 45 -1.47 2.65 2.28
CA HIS A 45 -1.79 1.33 1.75
C HIS A 45 -2.98 0.76 2.53
N VAL A 46 -4.17 0.88 1.96
CA VAL A 46 -5.44 0.51 2.61
C VAL A 46 -5.71 -0.96 2.36
N MET A 47 -5.83 -1.76 3.42
CA MET A 47 -6.07 -3.19 3.33
C MET A 47 -7.08 -3.62 4.38
N ASP A 48 -7.92 -4.59 4.05
CA ASP A 48 -8.86 -5.15 5.00
C ASP A 48 -8.16 -6.06 6.01
N ASP A 49 -8.66 -6.11 7.24
CA ASP A 49 -8.09 -6.99 8.26
C ASP A 49 -8.14 -8.47 7.87
N ASP A 50 -9.16 -8.86 7.09
CA ASP A 50 -9.28 -10.22 6.59
C ASP A 50 -8.23 -10.53 5.51
N GLU A 51 -7.67 -9.53 4.82
CA GLU A 51 -6.54 -9.72 3.90
C GLU A 51 -5.22 -9.98 4.66
N TRP A 52 -5.07 -9.38 5.85
CA TRP A 52 -3.90 -9.61 6.71
C TRP A 52 -3.96 -10.94 7.46
N ASN A 53 -5.17 -11.35 7.86
CA ASN A 53 -5.36 -12.44 8.81
C ASN A 53 -5.99 -13.69 8.19
N PHE A 54 -6.61 -13.57 7.01
CA PHE A 54 -7.30 -14.61 6.26
C PHE A 54 -8.16 -15.52 7.16
N PRO A 55 -9.14 -15.00 7.94
CA PRO A 55 -9.84 -15.77 8.98
C PRO A 55 -10.85 -16.81 8.45
N PHE A 56 -10.71 -17.24 7.19
CA PHE A 56 -11.58 -18.21 6.55
C PHE A 56 -11.19 -19.65 6.95
N VAL A 57 -12.12 -20.38 7.56
CA VAL A 57 -11.92 -21.75 8.08
C VAL A 57 -12.88 -22.78 7.48
N GLU A 58 -14.04 -22.35 6.99
CA GLU A 58 -15.01 -23.22 6.33
C GLU A 58 -14.86 -23.15 4.81
N ASN A 59 -15.38 -24.15 4.07
CA ASN A 59 -15.37 -24.13 2.61
C ASN A 59 -16.02 -22.84 2.07
N THR A 60 -15.19 -21.90 1.63
CA THR A 60 -15.58 -20.61 1.11
C THR A 60 -15.38 -20.60 -0.39
N LEU A 61 -16.42 -20.20 -1.14
CA LEU A 61 -16.29 -19.92 -2.56
C LEU A 61 -15.63 -18.53 -2.70
N PHE A 62 -14.42 -18.48 -3.24
CA PHE A 62 -13.78 -17.22 -3.57
C PHE A 62 -14.23 -16.77 -4.96
N GLU A 63 -14.79 -15.56 -5.05
CA GLU A 63 -15.13 -14.90 -6.31
C GLU A 63 -14.10 -13.82 -6.59
N GLY A 64 -13.58 -13.80 -7.82
CA GLY A 64 -12.68 -12.74 -8.28
C GLY A 64 -13.39 -11.38 -8.27
N LEU A 65 -12.70 -10.35 -7.78
CA LEU A 65 -13.20 -8.97 -7.79
C LEU A 65 -13.22 -8.36 -9.20
N GLU A 66 -12.37 -8.86 -10.12
CA GLU A 66 -12.20 -8.30 -11.47
C GLU A 66 -12.56 -9.25 -12.62
N GLU A 67 -12.60 -10.56 -12.37
CA GLU A 67 -12.97 -11.57 -13.37
C GLU A 67 -14.04 -12.51 -12.78
N GLU A 68 -14.90 -13.10 -13.63
CA GLU A 68 -15.86 -14.15 -13.28
C GLU A 68 -15.18 -15.50 -12.97
N GLN A 69 -14.05 -15.47 -12.26
CA GLN A 69 -13.35 -16.65 -11.79
C GLN A 69 -13.88 -17.02 -10.40
N ARG A 70 -14.35 -18.26 -10.29
CA ARG A 70 -14.76 -18.87 -9.03
C ARG A 70 -13.75 -19.92 -8.63
N LEU A 71 -13.03 -19.68 -7.54
CA LEU A 71 -12.06 -20.63 -7.02
C LEU A 71 -12.68 -21.42 -5.87
N LEU A 72 -12.96 -22.69 -6.14
CA LEU A 72 -13.32 -23.67 -5.13
C LEU A 72 -12.01 -24.25 -4.58
N ALA A 73 -11.49 -23.63 -3.53
CA ALA A 73 -10.26 -24.03 -2.87
C ALA A 73 -10.53 -24.43 -1.42
N ASP A 74 -9.79 -25.40 -0.91
CA ASP A 74 -9.67 -25.62 0.53
C ASP A 74 -8.97 -24.38 1.13
N PRO A 75 -9.67 -23.57 1.96
CA PRO A 75 -9.09 -22.37 2.53
C PRO A 75 -7.86 -22.67 3.39
N GLN A 76 -7.76 -23.86 4.01
CA GLN A 76 -6.58 -24.20 4.80
C GLN A 76 -5.35 -24.42 3.91
N ALA A 77 -5.53 -25.02 2.74
CA ALA A 77 -4.48 -25.19 1.75
C ALA A 77 -4.10 -23.85 1.09
N LEU A 78 -5.06 -22.94 0.89
CA LEU A 78 -4.83 -21.63 0.25
C LEU A 78 -4.25 -20.57 1.21
N ARG A 79 -4.60 -20.64 2.50
CA ARG A 79 -4.24 -19.62 3.51
C ARG A 79 -2.74 -19.33 3.55
N ALA A 80 -1.92 -20.38 3.57
CA ALA A 80 -0.48 -20.23 3.72
C ALA A 80 0.13 -19.47 2.53
N SER A 81 -0.18 -19.90 1.31
CA SER A 81 0.32 -19.29 0.08
C SER A 81 -0.25 -17.89 -0.15
N TYR A 82 -1.51 -17.65 0.18
CA TYR A 82 -2.10 -16.31 0.11
C TYR A 82 -1.41 -15.33 1.07
N LEU A 83 -1.26 -15.69 2.34
CA LEU A 83 -0.62 -14.83 3.34
C LEU A 83 0.86 -14.58 3.01
N GLU A 84 1.56 -15.58 2.45
CA GLU A 84 2.91 -15.42 1.94
C GLU A 84 2.96 -14.40 0.78
N ALA A 85 2.08 -14.56 -0.21
CA ALA A 85 1.98 -13.63 -1.35
C ALA A 85 1.68 -12.18 -0.91
N VAL A 86 0.74 -11.99 0.03
CA VAL A 86 0.40 -10.67 0.58
C VAL A 86 1.58 -10.05 1.33
N ARG A 87 2.27 -10.83 2.17
CA ARG A 87 3.45 -10.37 2.91
C ARG A 87 4.58 -9.96 1.98
N ASP A 88 4.85 -10.78 0.98
CA ASP A 88 5.88 -10.53 -0.02
C ASP A 88 5.56 -9.28 -0.85
N PHE A 89 4.30 -9.11 -1.25
CA PHE A 89 3.84 -7.91 -1.94
C PHE A 89 4.06 -6.65 -1.09
N CYS A 90 3.59 -6.67 0.15
CA CYS A 90 3.76 -5.55 1.08
C CYS A 90 5.23 -5.24 1.35
N ALA A 91 6.08 -6.26 1.45
CA ALA A 91 7.52 -6.10 1.62
C ALA A 91 8.17 -5.42 0.41
N ARG A 92 7.79 -5.82 -0.82
CA ARG A 92 8.26 -5.20 -2.07
C ARG A 92 7.82 -3.73 -2.18
N VAL A 93 6.56 -3.44 -1.90
CA VAL A 93 6.03 -2.07 -1.89
C VAL A 93 6.78 -1.21 -0.87
N ARG A 94 6.94 -1.72 0.36
CA ARG A 94 7.70 -1.03 1.42
C ARG A 94 9.16 -0.77 1.00
N ALA A 95 9.81 -1.73 0.34
CA ALA A 95 11.18 -1.59 -0.12
C ALA A 95 11.32 -0.47 -1.17
N VAL A 96 10.37 -0.38 -2.12
CA VAL A 96 10.32 0.73 -3.09
C VAL A 96 10.13 2.06 -2.37
N CYS A 97 9.17 2.16 -1.45
CA CYS A 97 8.97 3.40 -0.69
C CYS A 97 10.24 3.82 0.08
N LEU A 98 10.91 2.88 0.76
CA LEU A 98 12.14 3.14 1.50
C LEU A 98 13.28 3.62 0.59
N LYS A 99 13.48 2.94 -0.55
CA LYS A 99 14.49 3.30 -1.57
C LYS A 99 14.32 4.75 -2.02
N HIS A 100 13.09 5.22 -2.15
CA HIS A 100 12.75 6.56 -2.62
C HIS A 100 12.47 7.59 -1.52
N ARG A 101 12.68 7.23 -0.24
CA ARG A 101 12.33 8.07 0.93
C ARG A 101 10.85 8.50 0.96
N ALA A 102 9.98 7.68 0.38
CA ALA A 102 8.55 7.84 0.46
C ALA A 102 8.03 7.30 1.79
N ASP A 103 6.98 7.91 2.33
CA ASP A 103 6.33 7.42 3.54
C ASP A 103 5.39 6.26 3.17
N TYR A 104 5.61 5.09 3.75
CA TYR A 104 4.70 3.93 3.65
C TYR A 104 3.87 3.82 4.92
N VAL A 105 2.56 4.01 4.80
CA VAL A 105 1.60 4.01 5.91
C VAL A 105 0.62 2.86 5.68
N PRO A 106 0.79 1.69 6.33
CA PRO A 106 -0.21 0.64 6.26
C PRO A 106 -1.46 1.09 7.02
N VAL A 107 -2.63 0.96 6.38
CA VAL A 107 -3.94 1.32 6.94
C VAL A 107 -4.81 0.08 6.94
N ASN A 108 -5.29 -0.29 8.12
CA ASN A 108 -6.23 -1.39 8.29
C ASN A 108 -7.65 -0.83 8.40
N THR A 109 -8.59 -1.33 7.61
CA THR A 109 -9.99 -0.85 7.54
C THR A 109 -10.75 -0.99 8.87
N ARG A 110 -10.32 -1.86 9.79
CA ARG A 110 -10.88 -1.98 11.14
C ARG A 110 -10.40 -0.90 12.11
N GLN A 111 -9.38 -0.12 11.75
CA GLN A 111 -8.87 0.96 12.59
C GLN A 111 -9.66 2.26 12.35
N PRO A 112 -9.97 3.03 13.41
CA PRO A 112 -10.54 4.36 13.25
C PRO A 112 -9.63 5.27 12.41
N LEU A 113 -10.19 5.88 11.36
CA LEU A 113 -9.44 6.72 10.42
C LEU A 113 -8.77 7.90 11.10
N ASP A 114 -9.45 8.52 12.06
CA ASP A 114 -8.94 9.63 12.87
C ASP A 114 -7.67 9.24 13.65
N ALA A 115 -7.63 8.03 14.23
CA ALA A 115 -6.47 7.51 14.92
C ALA A 115 -5.28 7.30 13.96
N VAL A 116 -5.53 6.72 12.79
CA VAL A 116 -4.51 6.47 11.76
C VAL A 116 -3.90 7.79 11.26
N LEU A 117 -4.76 8.73 10.86
CA LEU A 117 -4.31 10.03 10.32
C LEU A 117 -3.63 10.87 11.39
N SER A 118 -4.16 10.92 12.61
CA SER A 118 -3.57 11.69 13.70
C SER A 118 -2.18 11.15 14.06
N GLY A 119 -2.02 9.82 14.11
CA GLY A 119 -0.72 9.18 14.35
C GLY A 119 0.30 9.53 13.28
N TYR A 120 -0.08 9.41 12.01
CA TYR A 120 0.80 9.73 10.88
C TYR A 120 1.20 11.21 10.85
N LEU A 121 0.23 12.12 10.93
CA LEU A 121 0.46 13.56 10.86
C LEU A 121 1.37 14.03 12.01
N SER A 122 1.13 13.54 13.24
CA SER A 122 1.95 13.87 14.41
C SER A 122 3.40 13.42 14.22
N GLY A 123 3.62 12.18 13.75
CA GLY A 123 4.96 11.65 13.48
C GLY A 123 5.71 12.44 12.40
N ARG A 124 5.00 12.85 11.34
CA ARG A 124 5.58 13.65 10.26
C ARG A 124 5.94 15.06 10.72
N SER A 125 5.12 15.72 11.54
CA SER A 125 5.43 17.03 12.11
C SER A 125 6.71 17.02 12.94
N VAL A 126 6.95 15.95 13.73
CA VAL A 126 8.18 15.80 14.51
C VAL A 126 9.42 15.66 13.61
N ARG A 127 9.34 14.87 12.53
CA ARG A 127 10.41 14.73 11.52
C ARG A 127 10.70 16.05 10.81
N ALA A 128 9.66 16.79 10.44
CA ALA A 128 9.79 18.09 9.79
C ALA A 128 10.43 19.14 10.72
N ALA A 129 10.14 19.09 12.03
CA ALA A 129 10.78 19.94 13.02
C ALA A 129 12.27 19.59 13.21
N HIS A 130 12.62 18.30 13.30
CA HIS A 130 14.02 17.86 13.43
C HIS A 130 14.88 18.20 12.20
N GLY A 131 14.30 18.19 11.00
CA GLY A 131 15.00 18.59 9.78
C GLY A 131 15.34 20.08 9.69
N ARG A 132 14.71 20.94 10.51
CA ARG A 132 14.95 22.41 10.53
C ARG A 132 16.05 22.85 11.50
N THR A 133 16.35 22.06 12.53
CA THR A 133 17.34 22.41 13.56
C THR A 133 18.78 22.01 13.19
N GLY A 134 18.95 21.19 12.15
CA GLY A 134 20.26 20.72 11.66
C GLY A 134 20.85 21.52 10.49
N ARG A 135 20.40 22.75 10.25
CA ARG A 135 20.92 23.66 9.20
C ARG A 135 21.50 24.93 9.79
#